data_AF-A0A1H3Q561-F1
#
_entry.id   AF-A0A1H3Q561-F1
#
_cell.length_a   1.000
_cell.length_b   1.000
_cell.length_c   1.000
_cell.angle_alpha   90.00
_cell.angle_beta   90.00
_cell.angle_gamma   90.00
#
_symmetry.space_group_name_H-M   'P 1'
#
loop_
_entity.id
_entity.type
_entity.pdbx_description
1 polymer ?
#
loop_
_entity_poly.entity_id
_entity_poly.type
_entity_poly.pdbx_seq_one_letter_code
_entity_poly.pdbx_strand_id
1 'polypeptide(L)'
;MTHHISFAILPVLTLPGRIDWTIRFSEIIFDKPPYLVLQAIPDFPVGNDHLAERGIVWDVFSLIDSIKRPGAYQVLTCDCGYAPDAGLEEPVLVSHPDASTVVWELDIFGLRPALDDALAVTGAGFVQLVFARDQYEADIRALLRALLRAAQAPVATKTLDSQVYGLEYLLANYPTYDSLCIEMLEPDTQGLALERLLELDASELWQRTPMWPAGTLIEFGFFSHGDEHELIRVNGKLSGQLWPEWYFTRWEVLAAFKNWLSHTQRAFALKSVTSLSTEIGRNEFVLLRESDRQRCHEAGKLFAATVQASLQEGETAPGVTVRYCESPLYAAEAGSFLAGSEEHG
;
A
#
# COMPACT_ATOMS: atom_id res chain seq x y z
N MET A 1 -14.01 33.43 8.35
CA MET A 1 -13.22 32.75 7.31
C MET A 1 -11.76 32.85 7.71
N THR A 2 -11.31 31.94 8.55
CA THR A 2 -9.91 31.79 8.93
C THR A 2 -9.23 30.99 7.82
N HIS A 3 -8.34 31.64 7.07
CA HIS A 3 -7.44 30.96 6.15
C HIS A 3 -6.52 30.07 7.00
N HIS A 4 -6.81 28.77 7.04
CA HIS A 4 -5.81 27.79 7.44
C HIS A 4 -4.73 27.81 6.35
N ILE A 5 -3.60 28.44 6.66
CA ILE A 5 -2.39 28.33 5.87
C ILE A 5 -1.93 26.88 6.05
N SER A 6 -2.26 26.03 5.07
CA SER A 6 -1.65 24.70 4.96
C SER A 6 -0.19 24.91 4.61
N PHE A 7 0.72 24.57 5.53
CA PHE A 7 2.12 24.44 5.19
C PHE A 7 2.26 23.16 4.36
N ALA A 8 2.39 23.30 3.05
CA ALA A 8 2.65 22.17 2.16
C ALA A 8 3.92 21.45 2.64
N ILE A 9 3.81 20.17 2.96
CA ILE A 9 4.95 19.34 3.36
C ILE A 9 5.75 19.05 2.09
N LEU A 10 7.02 19.45 2.09
CA LEU A 10 7.89 19.26 0.93
C LEU A 10 8.53 17.87 0.94
N PRO A 11 8.71 17.24 -0.22
CA PRO A 11 9.46 16.00 -0.31
C PRO A 11 10.92 16.23 0.11
N VAL A 12 11.53 15.20 0.69
CA VAL A 12 12.98 15.18 0.97
C VAL A 12 13.77 15.25 -0.33
N LEU A 13 13.24 14.58 -1.36
CA LEU A 13 13.85 14.53 -2.68
C LEU A 13 12.76 14.38 -3.75
N THR A 14 12.91 15.11 -4.85
CA THR A 14 12.10 14.94 -6.07
C THR A 14 13.00 14.50 -7.21
N LEU A 15 12.66 13.39 -7.86
CA LEU A 15 13.41 12.82 -8.98
C LEU A 15 12.50 12.53 -10.17
N PRO A 16 13.05 12.49 -11.39
CA PRO A 16 12.37 11.84 -12.49
C PRO A 16 12.17 10.36 -12.16
N GLY A 17 10.95 9.87 -12.33
CA GLY A 17 10.60 8.47 -12.15
C GLY A 17 11.01 7.62 -13.34
N ARG A 18 11.31 6.35 -13.07
CA ARG A 18 11.61 5.32 -14.06
C ARG A 18 11.21 3.95 -13.50
N ILE A 19 10.61 3.10 -14.32
CA ILE A 19 10.33 1.71 -13.96
C ILE A 19 11.25 0.83 -14.80
N ASP A 20 12.30 0.31 -14.19
CA ASP A 20 13.16 -0.72 -14.75
C ASP A 20 13.03 -2.02 -13.96
N TRP A 21 13.56 -3.10 -14.51
CA TRP A 21 13.49 -4.41 -13.88
C TRP A 21 14.58 -5.36 -14.37
N THR A 22 14.83 -6.38 -13.56
CA THR A 22 15.54 -7.59 -13.98
C THR A 22 14.60 -8.78 -13.86
N ILE A 23 14.49 -9.58 -14.93
CA ILE A 23 13.79 -10.86 -14.89
C ILE A 23 14.68 -11.87 -14.18
N ARG A 24 14.14 -12.53 -13.15
CA ARG A 24 14.84 -13.54 -12.35
C ARG A 24 13.98 -14.79 -12.22
N PHE A 25 14.65 -15.92 -12.02
CA PHE A 25 14.03 -17.15 -11.52
C PHE A 25 14.46 -17.35 -10.07
N SER A 26 13.50 -17.46 -9.14
CA SER A 26 13.82 -17.60 -7.71
C SER A 26 14.20 -19.04 -7.37
N GLU A 27 13.35 -19.98 -7.79
CA GLU A 27 13.52 -21.39 -7.46
C GLU A 27 13.02 -22.36 -8.54
N ILE A 28 13.47 -23.62 -8.41
CA ILE A 28 12.95 -24.77 -9.12
C ILE A 28 12.05 -25.57 -8.19
N ILE A 29 10.79 -25.72 -8.56
CA ILE A 29 9.86 -26.61 -7.86
C ILE A 29 10.00 -28.02 -8.43
N PHE A 30 10.29 -28.99 -7.56
CA PHE A 30 10.45 -30.39 -7.91
C PHE A 30 9.11 -31.14 -7.90
N ASP A 31 8.22 -30.77 -8.82
CA ASP A 31 7.03 -31.54 -9.16
C ASP A 31 7.27 -32.47 -10.38
N LYS A 32 6.22 -33.08 -10.94
CA LYS A 32 6.27 -33.99 -12.08
C LYS A 32 5.56 -33.39 -13.30
N PRO A 33 6.25 -32.65 -14.20
CA PRO A 33 7.70 -32.35 -14.23
C PRO A 33 8.12 -31.15 -13.35
N PRO A 34 9.43 -30.97 -13.07
CA PRO A 34 9.93 -29.79 -12.38
C PRO A 34 9.74 -28.52 -13.22
N TYR A 35 9.57 -27.38 -12.55
CA TYR A 35 9.31 -26.08 -13.19
C TYR A 35 9.98 -24.92 -12.45
N LEU A 36 10.00 -23.76 -13.07
CA LEU A 36 10.58 -22.52 -12.55
C LEU A 36 9.52 -21.55 -12.03
N VAL A 37 9.92 -20.77 -11.03
CA VAL A 37 9.19 -19.62 -10.52
C VAL A 37 9.79 -18.33 -11.10
N LEU A 38 8.96 -17.50 -11.72
CA LEU A 38 9.33 -16.25 -12.39
C LEU A 38 9.09 -15.05 -11.48
N GLN A 39 10.05 -14.11 -11.45
CA GLN A 39 9.95 -12.84 -10.72
C GLN A 39 10.42 -11.67 -11.59
N ALA A 40 9.92 -10.47 -11.28
CA ALA A 40 10.47 -9.20 -11.75
C ALA A 40 11.06 -8.41 -10.58
N ILE A 41 12.39 -8.30 -10.54
CA ILE A 41 13.11 -7.54 -9.51
C ILE A 41 13.09 -6.05 -9.89
N PRO A 42 12.68 -5.15 -8.99
CA PRO A 42 12.64 -3.71 -9.26
C PRO A 42 14.02 -3.09 -9.49
N ASP A 43 14.07 -2.14 -10.43
CA ASP A 43 15.10 -1.11 -10.52
C ASP A 43 14.38 0.23 -10.72
N PHE A 44 14.59 1.16 -9.80
CA PHE A 44 13.98 2.48 -9.87
C PHE A 44 14.88 3.49 -9.14
N PRO A 45 14.72 4.80 -9.42
CA PRO A 45 15.49 5.84 -8.73
C PRO A 45 15.27 5.73 -7.22
N VAL A 46 16.36 5.79 -6.44
CA VAL A 46 16.40 5.56 -4.98
C VAL A 46 16.01 4.16 -4.51
N GLY A 47 15.87 3.20 -5.41
CA GLY A 47 15.74 1.79 -5.05
C GLY A 47 17.03 1.26 -4.41
N ASN A 48 16.89 0.33 -3.48
CA ASN A 48 18.03 -0.36 -2.89
C ASN A 48 18.71 -1.28 -3.94
N ASP A 49 20.03 -1.47 -3.88
CA ASP A 49 20.72 -2.39 -4.81
C ASP A 49 20.47 -3.88 -4.48
N HIS A 50 19.93 -4.19 -3.30
CA HIS A 50 19.76 -5.55 -2.77
C HIS A 50 18.30 -6.03 -2.70
N LEU A 51 17.41 -5.51 -3.54
CA LEU A 51 15.97 -5.85 -3.50
C LEU A 51 15.70 -7.35 -3.68
N ALA A 52 16.44 -8.01 -4.58
CA ALA A 52 16.32 -9.44 -4.84
C ALA A 52 16.69 -10.31 -3.62
N GLU A 53 17.64 -9.86 -2.80
CA GLU A 53 18.07 -10.55 -1.57
C GLU A 53 17.07 -10.32 -0.43
N ARG A 54 16.37 -9.18 -0.47
CA ARG A 54 15.31 -8.81 0.48
C ARG A 54 13.94 -9.39 0.11
N GLY A 55 13.85 -10.19 -0.96
CA GLY A 55 12.60 -10.75 -1.46
C GLY A 55 11.62 -9.71 -2.01
N ILE A 56 12.11 -8.52 -2.38
CA ILE A 56 11.25 -7.43 -2.87
C ILE A 56 11.13 -7.51 -4.39
N VAL A 57 9.90 -7.62 -4.86
CA VAL A 57 9.52 -7.80 -6.28
C VAL A 57 8.53 -6.72 -6.73
N TRP A 58 8.41 -6.52 -8.05
CA TRP A 58 7.30 -5.76 -8.62
C TRP A 58 6.00 -6.55 -8.53
N ASP A 59 4.95 -5.98 -7.95
CA ASP A 59 3.57 -6.41 -8.23
C ASP A 59 3.09 -5.76 -9.53
N VAL A 60 3.17 -6.55 -10.60
CA VAL A 60 2.76 -6.12 -11.95
C VAL A 60 1.29 -5.76 -12.04
N PHE A 61 0.42 -6.41 -11.28
CA PHE A 61 -1.02 -6.11 -11.32
C PHE A 61 -1.30 -4.78 -10.64
N SER A 62 -0.68 -4.52 -9.49
CA SER A 62 -0.71 -3.22 -8.83
C SER A 62 -0.14 -2.11 -9.71
N LEU A 63 0.94 -2.37 -10.47
CA LEU A 63 1.48 -1.42 -11.46
C LEU A 63 0.45 -1.10 -12.55
N ILE A 64 -0.21 -2.10 -13.14
CA ILE A 64 -1.28 -1.86 -14.13
C ILE A 64 -2.41 -1.02 -13.54
N ASP A 65 -2.86 -1.34 -12.33
CA ASP A 65 -3.97 -0.64 -11.69
C ASP A 65 -3.63 0.82 -11.35
N SER A 66 -2.36 1.09 -11.01
CA SER A 66 -1.86 2.44 -10.74
C SER A 66 -1.85 3.37 -11.96
N ILE A 67 -1.82 2.80 -13.17
CA ILE A 67 -2.00 3.57 -14.42
C ILE A 67 -3.45 3.98 -14.54
N LYS A 68 -4.38 3.06 -14.29
CA LYS A 68 -5.80 3.25 -14.56
C LYS A 68 -6.45 4.21 -13.58
N ARG A 69 -5.99 4.24 -12.33
CA ARG A 69 -6.63 5.01 -11.26
C ARG A 69 -5.58 5.53 -10.28
N PRO A 70 -5.74 6.73 -9.69
CA PRO A 70 -4.91 7.18 -8.58
C PRO A 70 -5.33 6.49 -7.28
N GLY A 71 -4.43 6.40 -6.31
CA GLY A 71 -4.66 5.71 -5.03
C GLY A 71 -3.36 5.19 -4.41
N ALA A 72 -3.48 4.33 -3.41
CA ALA A 72 -2.33 3.71 -2.78
C ALA A 72 -2.19 2.26 -3.27
N TYR A 73 -0.96 1.86 -3.60
CA TYR A 73 -0.68 0.58 -4.25
C TYR A 73 0.54 -0.10 -3.63
N GLN A 74 0.46 -1.43 -3.46
CA GLN A 74 1.62 -2.27 -3.14
C GLN A 74 2.38 -2.65 -4.42
N VAL A 75 2.80 -1.65 -5.21
CA VAL A 75 3.61 -1.92 -6.42
C VAL A 75 4.94 -2.59 -6.08
N LEU A 76 5.48 -2.31 -4.89
CA LEU A 76 6.59 -3.04 -4.27
C LEU A 76 6.00 -3.97 -3.22
N THR A 77 6.35 -5.25 -3.26
CA THR A 77 5.88 -6.25 -2.29
C THR A 77 6.90 -7.35 -2.07
N CYS A 78 6.65 -8.20 -1.08
CA CYS A 78 7.41 -9.44 -0.86
C CYS A 78 7.08 -10.45 -1.96
N ASP A 79 8.01 -11.33 -2.32
CA ASP A 79 7.79 -12.41 -3.28
C ASP A 79 6.61 -13.32 -2.91
N CYS A 80 6.34 -13.53 -1.61
CA CYS A 80 5.16 -14.22 -1.11
C CYS A 80 3.83 -13.47 -1.32
N GLY A 81 3.89 -12.22 -1.80
CA GLY A 81 2.75 -11.33 -2.01
C GLY A 81 2.30 -10.53 -0.78
N TYR A 82 2.92 -10.72 0.39
CA TYR A 82 2.60 -9.97 1.60
C TYR A 82 3.72 -8.99 1.97
N ALA A 83 3.56 -7.72 1.58
CA ALA A 83 4.56 -6.67 1.73
C ALA A 83 5.21 -6.56 3.14
N PRO A 84 4.47 -6.73 4.26
CA PRO A 84 5.07 -6.69 5.59
C PRO A 84 6.12 -7.78 5.88
N ASP A 85 6.11 -8.92 5.17
CA ASP A 85 7.14 -9.96 5.33
C ASP A 85 8.51 -9.48 4.83
N ALA A 86 8.54 -8.52 3.90
CA ALA A 86 9.75 -7.82 3.47
C ALA A 86 10.01 -6.52 4.27
N GLY A 87 9.23 -6.26 5.32
CA GLY A 87 9.30 -5.03 6.13
C GLY A 87 8.77 -3.79 5.43
N LEU A 88 7.96 -3.94 4.37
CA LEU A 88 7.27 -2.84 3.70
C LEU A 88 5.95 -2.58 4.42
N GLU A 89 5.92 -1.51 5.21
CA GLU A 89 4.80 -1.18 6.09
C GLU A 89 3.78 -0.24 5.43
N GLU A 90 4.17 0.45 4.36
CA GLU A 90 3.37 1.49 3.72
C GLU A 90 3.27 1.23 2.21
N PRO A 91 2.17 1.62 1.55
CA PRO A 91 2.03 1.54 0.11
C PRO A 91 2.74 2.70 -0.59
N VAL A 92 2.90 2.57 -1.91
CA VAL A 92 3.26 3.70 -2.77
C VAL A 92 2.00 4.52 -3.07
N LEU A 93 2.05 5.82 -2.80
CA LEU A 93 0.93 6.72 -3.05
C LEU A 93 1.03 7.29 -4.46
N VAL A 94 0.03 7.05 -5.29
CA VAL A 94 0.02 7.38 -6.71
C VAL A 94 -1.03 8.44 -7.00
N SER A 95 -0.61 9.57 -7.57
CA SER A 95 -1.48 10.65 -8.03
C SER A 95 -1.30 10.94 -9.51
N HIS A 96 -2.38 11.39 -10.16
CA HIS A 96 -2.39 11.82 -11.58
C HIS A 96 -2.75 13.32 -11.62
N PRO A 97 -1.78 14.22 -11.36
CA PRO A 97 -2.07 15.65 -11.22
C PRO A 97 -2.58 16.29 -12.52
N ASP A 98 -2.25 15.69 -13.67
CA ASP A 98 -2.71 16.12 -14.98
C ASP A 98 -2.74 14.96 -16.01
N ALA A 99 -3.04 15.28 -17.27
CA ALA A 99 -3.12 14.30 -18.36
C ALA A 99 -1.76 13.69 -18.76
N SER A 100 -0.65 14.30 -18.40
CA SER A 100 0.70 13.97 -18.84
C SER A 100 1.63 13.48 -17.75
N THR A 101 1.20 13.48 -16.48
CA THR A 101 2.07 13.22 -15.33
C THR A 101 1.49 12.15 -14.41
N VAL A 102 2.36 11.27 -13.92
CA VAL A 102 2.09 10.38 -12.78
C VAL A 102 3.12 10.68 -11.70
N VAL A 103 2.68 10.75 -10.45
CA VAL A 103 3.57 10.99 -9.31
C VAL A 103 3.43 9.86 -8.32
N TRP A 104 4.57 9.32 -7.89
CA TRP A 104 4.66 8.43 -6.74
C TRP A 104 5.22 9.20 -5.55
N GLU A 105 4.59 9.05 -4.39
CA GLU A 105 5.13 9.51 -3.11
C GLU A 105 5.43 8.28 -2.24
N LEU A 106 6.70 8.15 -1.86
CA LEU A 106 7.30 7.01 -1.18
C LEU A 106 7.61 7.41 0.27
N ASP A 107 6.91 6.84 1.25
CA ASP A 107 7.22 7.06 2.67
C ASP A 107 8.60 6.48 3.00
N ILE A 108 9.52 7.32 3.49
CA ILE A 108 10.91 6.90 3.73
C ILE A 108 11.00 5.85 4.83
N PHE A 109 10.14 5.94 5.85
CA PHE A 109 10.18 5.04 6.99
C PHE A 109 9.56 3.68 6.63
N GLY A 110 8.34 3.71 6.09
CA GLY A 110 7.55 2.53 5.78
C GLY A 110 8.02 1.72 4.58
N LEU A 111 8.71 2.37 3.63
CA LEU A 111 9.32 1.69 2.49
C LEU A 111 10.84 1.52 2.64
N ARG A 112 11.39 1.77 3.83
CA ARG A 112 12.84 1.74 4.07
C ARG A 112 13.56 0.50 3.49
N PRO A 113 13.03 -0.73 3.59
CA PRO A 113 13.70 -1.89 2.99
C PRO A 113 13.84 -1.83 1.46
N ALA A 114 12.97 -1.09 0.78
CA ALA A 114 13.02 -0.92 -0.67
C ALA A 114 13.87 0.29 -1.13
N LEU A 115 14.24 1.19 -0.20
CA LEU A 115 14.91 2.44 -0.52
C LEU A 115 16.42 2.37 -0.28
N ASP A 116 17.16 3.25 -0.95
CA ASP A 116 18.59 3.47 -0.74
C ASP A 116 18.87 3.78 0.73
N ASP A 117 19.84 3.08 1.31
CA ASP A 117 20.21 3.20 2.73
C ASP A 117 20.65 4.65 3.09
N ALA A 118 21.08 5.46 2.12
CA ALA A 118 21.39 6.88 2.32
C ALA A 118 20.16 7.70 2.76
N LEU A 119 18.95 7.31 2.33
CA LEU A 119 17.70 7.97 2.75
C LEU A 119 17.35 7.64 4.21
N ALA A 120 17.81 6.50 4.72
CA ALA A 120 17.56 6.09 6.11
C ALA A 120 18.13 7.07 7.14
N VAL A 121 19.14 7.87 6.78
CA VAL A 121 19.74 8.90 7.64
C VAL A 121 18.75 10.04 7.95
N THR A 122 17.81 10.32 7.03
CA THR A 122 16.81 11.38 7.23
C THR A 122 15.67 10.96 8.17
N GLY A 123 15.33 9.68 8.19
CA GLY A 123 14.42 9.05 9.17
C GLY A 123 12.94 9.47 9.13
N ALA A 124 12.58 10.54 8.42
CA ALA A 124 11.21 11.03 8.29
C ALA A 124 10.99 11.78 6.97
N GLY A 125 9.77 11.70 6.44
CA GLY A 125 9.35 12.36 5.21
C GLY A 125 9.14 11.38 4.06
N PHE A 126 9.15 11.92 2.84
CA PHE A 126 8.88 11.14 1.64
C PHE A 126 9.77 11.55 0.47
N VAL A 127 9.96 10.61 -0.45
CA VAL A 127 10.55 10.86 -1.77
C VAL A 127 9.44 10.96 -2.80
N GLN A 128 9.60 11.84 -3.77
CA GLN A 128 8.69 11.99 -4.88
C GLN A 128 9.36 11.55 -6.19
N LEU A 129 8.75 10.60 -6.90
CA LEU A 129 9.14 10.23 -8.26
C LEU A 129 8.09 10.78 -9.24
N VAL A 130 8.55 11.56 -10.23
CA VAL A 130 7.69 12.22 -11.21
C VAL A 130 7.90 11.60 -12.58
N PHE A 131 6.87 10.99 -13.14
CA PHE A 131 6.91 10.29 -14.41
C PHE A 131 6.19 11.07 -15.49
N ALA A 132 6.79 11.14 -16.67
CA ALA A 132 6.02 11.39 -17.88
C ALA A 132 5.10 10.19 -18.12
N ARG A 133 3.80 10.46 -18.30
CA ARG A 133 2.74 9.43 -18.37
C ARG A 133 2.98 8.42 -19.48
N ASP A 134 3.36 8.90 -20.66
CA ASP A 134 3.65 8.07 -21.83
C ASP A 134 4.82 7.12 -21.55
N GLN A 135 5.87 7.60 -20.89
CA GLN A 135 6.99 6.76 -20.46
C GLN A 135 6.58 5.75 -19.40
N TYR A 136 5.81 6.18 -18.38
CA TYR A 136 5.29 5.29 -17.33
C TYR A 136 4.48 4.12 -17.91
N GLU A 137 3.57 4.41 -18.83
CA GLU A 137 2.79 3.38 -19.52
C GLU A 137 3.66 2.52 -20.44
N ALA A 138 4.64 3.10 -21.13
CA ALA A 138 5.56 2.36 -21.99
C ALA A 138 6.42 1.37 -21.19
N ASP A 139 6.94 1.79 -20.04
CA ASP A 139 7.77 0.97 -19.16
C ASP A 139 6.98 -0.23 -18.63
N ILE A 140 5.76 -0.02 -18.13
CA ILE A 140 4.91 -1.12 -17.63
C ILE A 140 4.54 -2.08 -18.77
N ARG A 141 4.26 -1.58 -19.99
CA ARG A 141 4.05 -2.47 -21.15
C ARG A 141 5.29 -3.25 -21.52
N ALA A 142 6.47 -2.64 -21.41
CA ALA A 142 7.72 -3.30 -21.70
C ALA A 142 8.02 -4.40 -20.66
N LEU A 143 7.73 -4.16 -19.38
CA LEU A 143 7.77 -5.16 -18.31
C LEU A 143 6.82 -6.33 -18.60
N LEU A 144 5.56 -6.05 -18.93
CA LEU A 144 4.58 -7.08 -19.29
C LEU A 144 5.05 -7.93 -20.46
N ARG A 145 5.56 -7.31 -21.53
CA ARG A 145 6.12 -8.05 -22.69
C ARG A 145 7.34 -8.88 -22.30
N ALA A 146 8.18 -8.40 -21.39
CA ALA A 146 9.33 -9.16 -20.91
C ALA A 146 8.88 -10.42 -20.14
N LEU A 147 7.92 -10.28 -19.22
CA LEU A 147 7.35 -11.38 -18.46
C LEU A 147 6.60 -12.38 -19.36
N LEU A 148 5.75 -11.91 -20.27
CA LEU A 148 5.05 -12.76 -21.24
C LEU A 148 6.03 -13.57 -22.11
N ARG A 149 7.10 -12.93 -22.58
CA ARG A 149 8.13 -13.65 -23.36
C ARG A 149 8.88 -14.68 -22.52
N ALA A 150 9.18 -14.36 -21.25
CA ALA A 150 9.80 -15.31 -20.35
C ALA A 150 8.89 -16.53 -20.14
N ALA A 151 7.61 -16.29 -19.80
CA ALA A 151 6.61 -17.32 -19.52
C ALA A 151 6.33 -18.28 -20.68
N GLN A 152 6.45 -17.83 -21.93
CA GLN A 152 6.04 -18.62 -23.11
C GLN A 152 7.05 -19.69 -23.56
N ALA A 153 8.32 -19.59 -23.15
CA ALA A 153 9.38 -20.45 -23.66
C ALA A 153 10.07 -21.22 -22.53
N PRO A 154 10.34 -22.53 -22.71
CA PRO A 154 11.18 -23.26 -21.78
C PRO A 154 12.57 -22.61 -21.64
N VAL A 155 13.04 -22.49 -20.40
CA VAL A 155 14.33 -21.89 -20.06
C VAL A 155 15.39 -22.98 -20.03
N ALA A 156 16.48 -22.80 -20.77
CA ALA A 156 17.58 -23.76 -20.77
C ALA A 156 18.27 -23.79 -19.40
N THR A 157 18.49 -24.98 -18.82
CA THR A 157 19.07 -25.10 -17.48
C THR A 157 20.48 -24.53 -17.40
N LYS A 158 21.25 -24.60 -18.50
CA LYS A 158 22.59 -24.01 -18.62
C LYS A 158 22.62 -22.47 -18.58
N THR A 159 21.48 -21.79 -18.75
CA THR A 159 21.40 -20.32 -18.68
C THR A 159 20.89 -19.82 -17.34
N LEU A 160 20.53 -20.73 -16.43
CA LEU A 160 20.10 -20.37 -15.08
C LEU A 160 21.31 -19.92 -14.25
N ASP A 161 21.08 -18.89 -13.43
CA ASP A 161 22.08 -18.40 -12.48
C ASP A 161 22.26 -19.40 -11.33
N SER A 162 23.47 -19.49 -10.79
CA SER A 162 23.78 -20.24 -9.56
C SER A 162 22.91 -19.87 -8.35
N GLN A 163 22.32 -18.68 -8.34
CA GLN A 163 21.41 -18.18 -7.31
C GLN A 163 19.99 -18.76 -7.40
N VAL A 164 19.65 -19.52 -8.45
CA VAL A 164 18.36 -20.20 -8.56
C VAL A 164 18.32 -21.36 -7.58
N TYR A 165 17.44 -21.29 -6.58
CA TYR A 165 17.33 -22.34 -5.57
C TYR A 165 16.93 -23.67 -6.22
N GLY A 166 17.64 -24.74 -5.85
CA GLY A 166 17.43 -26.08 -6.41
C GLY A 166 18.23 -26.40 -7.68
N LEU A 167 18.94 -25.45 -8.30
CA LEU A 167 19.66 -25.70 -9.55
C LEU A 167 20.75 -26.78 -9.40
N GLU A 168 21.57 -26.71 -8.36
CA GLU A 168 22.61 -27.71 -8.10
C GLU A 168 22.01 -29.12 -7.93
N TYR A 169 20.87 -29.22 -7.24
CA TYR A 169 20.18 -30.48 -7.04
C TYR A 169 19.58 -31.04 -8.35
N LEU A 170 19.01 -30.17 -9.20
CA LEU A 170 18.53 -30.55 -10.54
C LEU A 170 19.67 -31.12 -11.38
N LEU A 171 20.80 -30.43 -11.46
CA LEU A 171 21.94 -30.83 -12.28
C LEU A 171 22.55 -32.16 -11.82
N ALA A 172 22.57 -32.42 -10.50
CA ALA A 172 23.12 -33.65 -9.94
C ALA A 172 22.18 -34.87 -10.10
N ASN A 173 20.88 -34.69 -9.92
CA ASN A 173 19.93 -35.81 -9.79
C ASN A 173 19.03 -36.00 -11.03
N TYR A 174 18.88 -34.96 -11.85
CA TYR A 174 18.00 -34.94 -13.02
C TYR A 174 18.73 -34.40 -14.27
N PRO A 175 19.91 -34.94 -14.63
CA PRO A 175 20.78 -34.37 -15.67
C PRO A 175 20.18 -34.40 -17.09
N THR A 176 19.06 -35.09 -17.28
CA THR A 176 18.34 -35.13 -18.57
C THR A 176 17.41 -33.93 -18.80
N TYR A 177 17.19 -33.09 -17.79
CA TYR A 177 16.39 -31.87 -17.94
C TYR A 177 17.27 -30.74 -18.48
N ASP A 178 17.27 -30.59 -19.80
CA ASP A 178 18.02 -29.53 -20.50
C ASP A 178 17.29 -28.18 -20.50
N SER A 179 15.99 -28.19 -20.19
CA SER A 179 15.15 -27.00 -20.06
C SER A 179 13.99 -27.22 -19.10
N LEU A 180 13.51 -26.14 -18.47
CA LEU A 180 12.35 -26.14 -17.58
C LEU A 180 11.29 -25.14 -18.08
N CYS A 181 10.02 -25.49 -17.93
CA CYS A 181 8.92 -24.56 -18.13
C CYS A 181 8.78 -23.63 -16.91
N ILE A 182 8.11 -22.51 -17.09
CA ILE A 182 7.67 -21.63 -16.00
C ILE A 182 6.21 -21.97 -15.75
N GLU A 183 5.88 -22.27 -14.50
CA GLU A 183 4.50 -22.59 -14.07
C GLU A 183 4.03 -21.69 -12.92
N MET A 184 4.86 -20.75 -12.46
CA MET A 184 4.52 -19.82 -11.39
C MET A 184 5.10 -18.43 -11.65
N LEU A 185 4.34 -17.41 -11.29
CA LEU A 185 4.74 -16.01 -11.25
C LEU A 185 4.58 -15.52 -9.82
N GLU A 186 5.64 -14.96 -9.26
CA GLU A 186 5.61 -14.28 -7.97
C GLU A 186 5.65 -12.76 -8.15
N PRO A 187 4.83 -12.00 -7.39
CA PRO A 187 3.96 -12.48 -6.30
C PRO A 187 2.61 -13.03 -6.80
N ASP A 188 2.06 -14.04 -6.10
CA ASP A 188 0.73 -14.60 -6.38
C ASP A 188 -0.31 -14.29 -5.30
N THR A 189 -0.67 -13.00 -5.19
CA THR A 189 -1.57 -12.50 -4.12
C THR A 189 -3.02 -12.96 -4.24
N GLN A 190 -3.48 -13.33 -5.44
CA GLN A 190 -4.88 -13.69 -5.71
C GLN A 190 -5.05 -15.11 -6.27
N GLY A 191 -3.96 -15.87 -6.38
CA GLY A 191 -3.95 -17.14 -7.09
C GLY A 191 -3.83 -16.96 -8.60
N LEU A 192 -3.16 -17.92 -9.25
CA LEU A 192 -3.07 -18.05 -10.70
C LEU A 192 -2.43 -16.82 -11.37
N ALA A 193 -1.44 -16.21 -10.72
CA ALA A 193 -0.76 -15.03 -11.25
C ALA A 193 -0.17 -15.25 -12.64
N LEU A 194 0.37 -16.43 -12.94
CA LEU A 194 0.93 -16.73 -14.26
C LEU A 194 -0.16 -16.79 -15.34
N GLU A 195 -1.27 -17.47 -15.07
CA GLU A 195 -2.40 -17.57 -15.97
C GLU A 195 -3.01 -16.20 -16.24
N ARG A 196 -3.21 -15.40 -15.18
CA ARG A 196 -3.67 -14.02 -15.28
C ARG A 196 -2.72 -13.18 -16.13
N LEU A 197 -1.40 -13.33 -15.95
CA LEU A 197 -0.41 -12.65 -16.79
C LEU A 197 -0.58 -13.05 -18.26
N LEU A 198 -0.71 -14.35 -18.55
CA LEU A 198 -0.85 -14.87 -19.92
C LEU A 198 -2.15 -14.43 -20.62
N GLU A 199 -3.19 -14.09 -19.84
CA GLU A 199 -4.45 -13.53 -20.35
C GLU A 199 -4.36 -12.02 -20.64
N LEU A 200 -3.33 -11.31 -20.15
CA LEU A 200 -3.19 -9.88 -20.37
C LEU A 200 -2.79 -9.56 -21.82
N ASP A 201 -3.49 -8.59 -22.41
CA ASP A 201 -3.07 -7.94 -23.64
C ASP A 201 -2.18 -6.73 -23.33
N ALA A 202 -0.87 -6.87 -23.53
CA ALA A 202 0.09 -5.79 -23.34
C ALA A 202 -0.12 -4.59 -24.30
N SER A 203 -1.00 -4.69 -25.29
CA SER A 203 -1.42 -3.62 -26.19
C SER A 203 -2.78 -2.99 -25.84
N GLU A 204 -3.47 -3.50 -24.82
CA GLU A 204 -4.78 -2.99 -24.37
C GLU A 204 -4.69 -1.49 -24.02
N LEU A 205 -5.69 -0.70 -24.42
CA LEU A 205 -5.81 0.69 -24.00
C LEU A 205 -6.24 0.76 -22.53
N TRP A 206 -5.40 1.33 -21.68
CA TRP A 206 -5.69 1.51 -20.26
C TRP A 206 -6.47 2.79 -20.02
N GLN A 207 -7.80 2.69 -20.07
CA GLN A 207 -8.67 3.83 -19.81
C GLN A 207 -8.57 4.29 -18.36
N ARG A 208 -8.44 5.60 -18.18
CA ARG A 208 -8.44 6.21 -16.85
C ARG A 208 -9.83 6.14 -16.24
N THR A 209 -9.85 5.86 -14.95
CA THR A 209 -11.04 6.01 -14.13
C THR A 209 -10.73 6.90 -12.94
N PRO A 210 -11.63 7.83 -12.59
CA PRO A 210 -11.47 8.60 -11.35
C PRO A 210 -11.50 7.64 -10.16
N MET A 211 -10.87 8.04 -9.06
CA MET A 211 -10.88 7.23 -7.84
C MET A 211 -12.31 6.95 -7.36
N TRP A 212 -13.18 7.94 -7.50
CA TRP A 212 -14.59 7.88 -7.11
C TRP A 212 -15.48 8.49 -8.20
N PRO A 213 -16.72 8.01 -8.36
CA PRO A 213 -17.71 8.68 -9.18
C PRO A 213 -18.01 10.10 -8.68
N ALA A 214 -18.33 11.02 -9.60
CA ALA A 214 -18.77 12.36 -9.25
C ALA A 214 -20.04 12.32 -8.36
N GLY A 215 -20.12 13.24 -7.39
CA GLY A 215 -21.23 13.30 -6.42
C GLY A 215 -21.10 12.33 -5.25
N THR A 216 -19.98 11.60 -5.14
CA THR A 216 -19.70 10.76 -3.97
C THR A 216 -19.46 11.62 -2.72
N LEU A 217 -20.10 11.23 -1.62
CA LEU A 217 -19.81 11.74 -0.29
C LEU A 217 -18.95 10.73 0.47
N ILE A 218 -17.76 11.16 0.90
CA ILE A 218 -16.87 10.40 1.79
C ILE A 218 -16.95 10.98 3.19
N GLU A 219 -17.13 10.12 4.17
CA GLU A 219 -17.24 10.51 5.57
C GLU A 219 -16.22 9.73 6.38
N PHE A 220 -15.34 10.43 7.08
CA PHE A 220 -14.38 9.83 8.02
C PHE A 220 -14.88 10.01 9.45
N GLY A 221 -14.70 8.99 10.28
CA GLY A 221 -15.17 9.00 11.67
C GLY A 221 -14.83 7.70 12.38
N PHE A 222 -15.38 7.50 13.57
CA PHE A 222 -15.27 6.23 14.30
C PHE A 222 -16.65 5.61 14.37
N PHE A 223 -17.02 4.90 13.32
CA PHE A 223 -18.38 4.40 13.15
C PHE A 223 -18.51 3.01 13.77
N SER A 224 -19.34 2.88 14.80
CA SER A 224 -19.62 1.58 15.42
C SER A 224 -20.25 0.60 14.42
N HIS A 225 -19.66 -0.59 14.32
CA HIS A 225 -20.15 -1.70 13.52
C HIS A 225 -19.81 -3.03 14.21
N GLY A 226 -20.79 -3.72 14.76
CA GLY A 226 -20.52 -4.98 15.48
C GLY A 226 -19.61 -4.77 16.69
N ASP A 227 -18.47 -5.47 16.73
CA ASP A 227 -17.45 -5.39 17.78
C ASP A 227 -16.27 -4.46 17.42
N GLU A 228 -16.43 -3.65 16.37
CA GLU A 228 -15.37 -2.81 15.81
C GLU A 228 -15.83 -1.39 15.46
N HIS A 229 -14.83 -0.57 15.13
CA HIS A 229 -15.02 0.72 14.48
C HIS A 229 -14.54 0.64 13.03
N GLU A 230 -15.41 1.03 12.10
CA GLU A 230 -15.03 1.40 10.74
C GLU A 230 -14.67 2.88 10.67
N LEU A 231 -13.70 3.22 9.82
CA LEU A 231 -13.15 4.57 9.73
C LEU A 231 -13.75 5.42 8.59
N ILE A 232 -14.45 4.78 7.66
CA ILE A 232 -14.95 5.42 6.44
C ILE A 232 -16.39 4.97 6.13
N ARG A 233 -17.21 5.92 5.71
CA ARG A 233 -18.50 5.69 5.04
C ARG A 233 -18.49 6.35 3.67
N VAL A 234 -19.16 5.72 2.72
CA VAL A 234 -19.38 6.25 1.38
C VAL A 234 -20.88 6.35 1.16
N ASN A 235 -21.35 7.58 0.90
CA ASN A 235 -22.77 7.89 0.74
C ASN A 235 -23.63 7.38 1.92
N GLY A 236 -23.16 7.57 3.15
CA GLY A 236 -23.85 7.13 4.37
C GLY A 236 -23.79 5.63 4.67
N LYS A 237 -23.16 4.83 3.80
CA LYS A 237 -22.99 3.39 4.00
C LYS A 237 -21.56 3.07 4.41
N LEU A 238 -21.43 2.14 5.36
CA LEU A 238 -20.15 1.55 5.73
C LEU A 238 -19.49 0.94 4.48
N SER A 239 -18.20 1.24 4.28
CA SER A 239 -17.44 0.74 3.13
C SER A 239 -17.03 -0.72 3.31
N GLY A 240 -17.18 -1.28 4.52
CA GLY A 240 -16.68 -2.59 4.90
C GLY A 240 -15.22 -2.52 5.33
N GLN A 241 -14.56 -3.69 5.38
CA GLN A 241 -13.21 -3.90 5.94
C GLN A 241 -12.05 -3.23 5.17
N LEU A 242 -12.32 -2.30 4.25
CA LEU A 242 -11.28 -1.59 3.53
C LEU A 242 -10.71 -0.48 4.40
N TRP A 243 -9.42 -0.60 4.68
CA TRP A 243 -8.66 0.43 5.37
C TRP A 243 -8.64 1.73 4.53
N PRO A 244 -8.89 2.92 5.11
CA PRO A 244 -8.97 4.18 4.36
C PRO A 244 -7.77 4.49 3.47
N GLU A 245 -6.60 4.01 3.87
CA GLU A 245 -5.32 4.30 3.25
C GLU A 245 -5.23 3.94 1.77
N TRP A 246 -5.96 2.91 1.34
CA TRP A 246 -6.02 2.49 -0.07
C TRP A 246 -6.54 3.59 -1.01
N TYR A 247 -7.21 4.61 -0.46
CA TYR A 247 -7.73 5.76 -1.19
C TYR A 247 -6.86 7.01 -1.09
N PHE A 248 -5.66 6.93 -0.52
CA PHE A 248 -4.77 8.09 -0.41
C PHE A 248 -3.90 8.21 -1.67
N THR A 249 -3.79 9.43 -2.19
CA THR A 249 -2.96 9.73 -3.36
C THR A 249 -1.71 10.53 -3.01
N ARG A 250 -1.68 11.13 -1.80
CA ARG A 250 -0.64 12.05 -1.32
C ARG A 250 -0.17 11.69 0.08
N TRP A 251 1.12 11.88 0.33
CA TRP A 251 1.78 11.61 1.60
C TRP A 251 1.27 12.52 2.72
N GLU A 252 0.93 13.77 2.42
CA GLU A 252 0.32 14.67 3.42
C GLU A 252 -1.03 14.14 3.94
N VAL A 253 -1.79 13.41 3.13
CA VAL A 253 -3.03 12.75 3.54
C VAL A 253 -2.71 11.59 4.49
N LEU A 254 -1.73 10.76 4.13
CA LEU A 254 -1.25 9.67 4.97
C LEU A 254 -0.73 10.19 6.33
N ALA A 255 0.06 11.25 6.33
CA ALA A 255 0.57 11.88 7.54
C ALA A 255 -0.57 12.45 8.42
N ALA A 256 -1.56 13.11 7.81
CA ALA A 256 -2.73 13.61 8.53
C ALA A 256 -3.59 12.46 9.11
N PHE A 257 -3.71 11.34 8.39
CA PHE A 257 -4.39 10.13 8.86
C PHE A 257 -3.67 9.51 10.06
N LYS A 258 -2.35 9.33 9.99
CA LYS A 258 -1.52 8.83 11.10
C LYS A 258 -1.62 9.74 12.32
N ASN A 259 -1.58 11.05 12.12
CA ASN A 259 -1.75 12.03 13.20
C ASN A 259 -3.14 11.89 13.85
N TRP A 260 -4.21 11.76 13.06
CA TRP A 260 -5.56 11.52 13.60
C TRP A 260 -5.63 10.22 14.43
N LEU A 261 -5.11 9.11 13.90
CA LEU A 261 -5.13 7.83 14.60
C LEU A 261 -4.22 7.77 15.83
N SER A 262 -3.16 8.59 15.89
CA SER A 262 -2.21 8.62 17.02
C SER A 262 -2.85 8.91 18.39
N HIS A 263 -4.04 9.51 18.42
CA HIS A 263 -4.81 9.77 19.63
C HIS A 263 -5.60 8.55 20.15
N THR A 264 -5.64 7.47 19.37
CA THR A 264 -6.47 6.30 19.63
C THR A 264 -5.68 5.01 19.54
N GLN A 265 -6.19 3.96 20.18
CA GLN A 265 -5.68 2.60 20.03
C GLN A 265 -6.86 1.62 19.94
N ARG A 266 -6.69 0.52 19.22
CA ARG A 266 -7.66 -0.59 19.26
C ARG A 266 -7.73 -1.18 20.67
N ALA A 267 -8.93 -1.41 21.17
CA ALA A 267 -9.18 -1.87 22.54
C ALA A 267 -8.38 -3.14 22.90
N PHE A 268 -8.27 -4.12 21.99
CA PHE A 268 -7.50 -5.34 22.25
C PHE A 268 -6.03 -5.11 22.59
N ALA A 269 -5.41 -4.06 22.04
CA ALA A 269 -4.01 -3.75 22.30
C ALA A 269 -3.80 -3.09 23.67
N LEU A 270 -4.88 -2.61 24.30
CA LEU A 270 -4.86 -2.00 25.63
C LEU A 270 -5.25 -2.99 26.75
N LYS A 271 -5.88 -4.13 26.42
CA LYS A 271 -6.41 -5.08 27.43
C LYS A 271 -5.35 -5.64 28.40
N SER A 272 -4.08 -5.69 28.00
CA SER A 272 -2.98 -6.13 28.87
C SER A 272 -2.49 -5.04 29.84
N VAL A 273 -2.85 -3.77 29.60
CA VAL A 273 -2.31 -2.61 30.32
C VAL A 273 -3.39 -1.88 31.12
N THR A 274 -4.64 -1.92 30.68
CA THR A 274 -5.77 -1.20 31.27
C THR A 274 -7.04 -2.07 31.35
N SER A 275 -7.76 -2.00 32.47
CA SER A 275 -9.08 -2.62 32.62
C SER A 275 -10.12 -1.81 31.84
N LEU A 276 -10.39 -2.21 30.60
CA LEU A 276 -11.46 -1.64 29.77
C LEU A 276 -12.83 -2.25 30.15
N SER A 277 -13.90 -1.47 29.98
CA SER A 277 -15.28 -1.95 30.16
C SER A 277 -15.57 -3.14 29.24
N THR A 278 -16.38 -4.09 29.72
CA THR A 278 -16.87 -5.23 28.91
C THR A 278 -17.81 -4.82 27.80
N GLU A 279 -18.32 -3.58 27.84
CA GLU A 279 -19.19 -3.00 26.80
C GLU A 279 -18.41 -2.52 25.57
N ILE A 280 -17.08 -2.36 25.68
CA ILE A 280 -16.23 -1.92 24.57
C ILE A 280 -15.89 -3.13 23.69
N GLY A 281 -16.29 -3.05 22.42
CA GLY A 281 -15.94 -4.05 21.40
C GLY A 281 -14.43 -4.27 21.30
N ARG A 282 -14.00 -5.51 21.04
CA ARG A 282 -12.57 -5.87 21.05
C ARG A 282 -11.75 -5.05 20.04
N ASN A 283 -12.38 -4.68 18.93
CA ASN A 283 -11.76 -3.96 17.83
C ASN A 283 -12.21 -2.50 17.79
N GLU A 284 -12.89 -1.96 18.81
CA GLU A 284 -13.20 -0.53 18.84
C GLU A 284 -11.94 0.32 19.05
N PHE A 285 -11.92 1.52 18.47
CA PHE A 285 -10.92 2.53 18.81
C PHE A 285 -11.30 3.22 20.12
N VAL A 286 -10.32 3.33 21.01
CA VAL A 286 -10.44 3.99 22.31
C VAL A 286 -9.43 5.14 22.34
N LEU A 287 -9.84 6.31 22.84
CA LEU A 287 -8.93 7.40 23.12
C LEU A 287 -7.92 6.99 24.19
N LEU A 288 -6.66 7.35 23.99
CA LEU A 288 -5.63 7.11 24.99
C LEU A 288 -5.89 7.91 26.27
N ARG A 289 -6.33 9.17 26.11
CA ARG A 289 -6.68 10.09 27.20
C ARG A 289 -7.95 10.86 26.88
N GLU A 290 -8.78 11.13 27.87
CA GLU A 290 -9.97 11.96 27.69
C GLU A 290 -9.60 13.40 27.25
N SER A 291 -8.48 13.90 27.77
CA SER A 291 -7.94 15.23 27.42
C SER A 291 -7.55 15.38 25.95
N ASP A 292 -7.34 14.26 25.22
CA ASP A 292 -7.00 14.27 23.80
C ASP A 292 -8.23 14.29 22.88
N ARG A 293 -9.46 14.16 23.42
CA ARG A 293 -10.69 14.10 22.61
C ARG A 293 -10.81 15.25 21.60
N GLN A 294 -10.65 16.49 22.07
CA GLN A 294 -10.77 17.65 21.22
C GLN A 294 -9.69 17.65 20.12
N ARG A 295 -8.44 17.31 20.48
CA ARG A 295 -7.31 17.22 19.53
C ARG A 295 -7.53 16.13 18.50
N CYS A 296 -8.07 14.97 18.91
CA CYS A 296 -8.43 13.87 18.02
C CYS A 296 -9.45 14.32 16.97
N HIS A 297 -10.53 14.99 17.38
CA HIS A 297 -11.53 15.49 16.43
C HIS A 297 -11.02 16.64 15.56
N GLU A 298 -10.16 17.52 16.08
CA GLU A 298 -9.48 18.54 15.27
C GLU A 298 -8.54 17.92 14.23
N ALA A 299 -7.77 16.90 14.61
CA ALA A 299 -6.93 16.13 13.69
C ALA A 299 -7.76 15.42 12.63
N GLY A 300 -8.92 14.84 12.99
CA GLY A 300 -9.86 14.24 12.04
C GLY A 300 -10.46 15.24 11.05
N LYS A 301 -10.81 16.46 11.50
CA LYS A 301 -11.26 17.56 10.62
C LYS A 301 -10.16 18.00 9.66
N LEU A 302 -8.94 18.13 10.15
CA LEU A 302 -7.77 18.47 9.33
C LEU A 302 -7.53 17.38 8.28
N PHE A 303 -7.51 16.11 8.68
CA PHE A 303 -7.40 14.97 7.77
C PHE A 303 -8.46 15.00 6.67
N ALA A 304 -9.74 15.14 7.02
CA ALA A 304 -10.82 15.22 6.02
C ALA A 304 -10.64 16.40 5.05
N ALA A 305 -10.15 17.55 5.54
CA ALA A 305 -9.84 18.71 4.70
C ALA A 305 -8.64 18.44 3.77
N THR A 306 -7.59 17.77 4.25
CA THR A 306 -6.44 17.37 3.42
C THR A 306 -6.84 16.37 2.34
N VAL A 307 -7.67 15.38 2.66
CA VAL A 307 -8.25 14.46 1.65
C VAL A 307 -9.05 15.26 0.63
N GLN A 308 -9.95 16.16 1.07
CA GLN A 308 -10.74 16.99 0.17
C GLN A 308 -9.86 17.77 -0.82
N ALA A 309 -8.75 18.34 -0.36
CA ALA A 309 -7.81 19.07 -1.19
C ALA A 309 -7.12 18.14 -2.21
N SER A 310 -6.65 16.97 -1.78
CA SER A 310 -6.01 15.98 -2.66
C SER A 310 -6.93 15.46 -3.77
N LEU A 311 -8.24 15.32 -3.50
CA LEU A 311 -9.22 14.85 -4.49
C LEU A 311 -9.58 15.93 -5.53
N GLN A 312 -9.32 17.20 -5.23
CA GLN A 312 -9.49 18.33 -6.16
C GLN A 312 -8.29 18.52 -7.09
N GLU A 313 -7.20 17.78 -6.90
CA GLU A 313 -6.03 17.82 -7.76
C GLU A 313 -6.31 17.10 -9.09
N GLY A 314 -6.14 17.82 -10.21
CA GLY A 314 -6.30 17.26 -11.55
C GLY A 314 -7.68 16.65 -11.79
N GLU A 315 -7.67 15.42 -12.30
CA GLU A 315 -8.89 14.62 -12.55
C GLU A 315 -9.07 13.50 -11.52
N THR A 316 -8.43 13.61 -10.34
CA THR A 316 -8.38 12.54 -9.33
C THR A 316 -9.77 12.05 -8.92
N ALA A 317 -10.64 12.94 -8.46
CA ALA A 317 -12.05 12.62 -8.16
C ALA A 317 -12.94 13.88 -8.18
N PRO A 318 -13.28 14.42 -9.38
CA PRO A 318 -14.07 15.65 -9.49
C PRO A 318 -15.47 15.50 -8.89
N GLY A 319 -15.90 16.48 -8.11
CA GLY A 319 -17.24 16.51 -7.51
C GLY A 319 -17.43 15.58 -6.31
N VAL A 320 -16.34 15.06 -5.72
CA VAL A 320 -16.39 14.36 -4.44
C VAL A 320 -16.33 15.34 -3.29
N THR A 321 -17.18 15.09 -2.28
CA THR A 321 -17.17 15.85 -1.02
C THR A 321 -16.66 14.96 0.11
N VAL A 322 -15.80 15.51 0.95
CA VAL A 322 -15.24 14.82 2.12
C VAL A 322 -15.63 15.57 3.38
N ARG A 323 -16.02 14.84 4.43
CA ARG A 323 -16.24 15.43 5.76
C ARG A 323 -15.76 14.52 6.88
N TYR A 324 -15.49 15.14 8.02
CA TYR A 324 -15.29 14.44 9.27
C TYR A 324 -16.58 14.41 10.10
N CYS A 325 -16.92 13.24 10.62
CA CYS A 325 -18.06 13.01 11.50
C CYS A 325 -17.56 12.71 12.91
N GLU A 326 -17.70 13.68 13.81
CA GLU A 326 -17.43 13.46 15.23
C GLU A 326 -18.29 12.31 15.75
N SER A 327 -17.62 11.34 16.36
CA SER A 327 -18.24 10.14 16.90
C SER A 327 -17.85 10.04 18.38
N PRO A 328 -18.76 9.59 19.26
CA PRO A 328 -18.40 9.36 20.65
C PRO A 328 -17.33 8.27 20.73
N LEU A 329 -16.29 8.52 21.51
CA LEU A 329 -15.21 7.58 21.79
C LEU A 329 -15.07 7.37 23.28
N TYR A 330 -14.88 6.13 23.71
CA TYR A 330 -14.43 5.83 25.07
C TYR A 330 -12.99 6.29 25.28
N ALA A 331 -12.62 6.63 26.51
CA ALA A 331 -11.24 6.92 26.89
C ALA A 331 -10.71 5.84 27.85
N ALA A 332 -9.50 5.36 27.60
CA ALA A 332 -8.88 4.28 28.39
C ALA A 332 -8.58 4.69 29.84
N GLU A 333 -8.29 5.99 30.06
CA GLU A 333 -8.09 6.57 31.40
C GLU A 333 -9.37 6.64 32.25
N ALA A 334 -10.56 6.39 31.68
CA ALA A 334 -11.84 6.44 32.39
C ALA A 334 -12.09 5.24 33.34
N GLY A 335 -11.04 4.52 33.75
CA GLY A 335 -11.04 3.51 34.82
C GLY A 335 -11.07 4.08 36.24
N SER A 336 -11.39 5.37 36.41
CA SER A 336 -11.56 6.03 37.71
C SER A 336 -12.83 6.87 37.71
N PHE A 337 -14.00 6.21 37.77
CA PHE A 337 -15.24 6.88 38.20
C PHE A 337 -15.89 6.10 39.35
N LEU A 338 -15.71 6.68 40.54
CA LEU A 338 -16.66 6.74 41.65
C LEU A 338 -17.17 5.39 42.21
N ALA A 339 -16.49 4.91 43.25
CA ALA A 339 -17.19 4.37 44.40
C ALA A 339 -18.05 5.50 45.01
N GLY A 340 -19.28 5.64 44.50
CA GLY A 340 -20.29 6.50 45.07
C GLY A 340 -20.72 5.95 46.42
N SER A 341 -20.28 6.62 47.49
CA SER A 341 -21.08 6.99 48.66
C SER A 341 -22.37 6.17 48.90
N GLU A 342 -22.31 5.23 49.84
CA GLU A 342 -23.39 5.01 50.80
C GLU A 342 -22.84 5.21 52.21
N GLU A 343 -22.82 6.47 52.65
CA GLU A 343 -23.03 6.80 54.05
C GLU A 343 -24.32 7.63 54.11
N HIS A 344 -25.29 7.14 54.87
CA HIS A 344 -26.26 7.81 55.75
C HIS A 344 -27.22 6.67 56.17
N GLY A 345 -27.31 6.29 57.44
CA GLY A 345 -27.80 7.13 58.53
C GLY A 345 -29.17 6.59 58.90
#